data_AF-A0AAU0H8G0-F1
#
_entry.id   AF-A0AAU0H8G0-F1
#
_cell.length_a   1.000
_cell.length_b   1.000
_cell.length_c   1.000
_cell.angle_alpha   90.00
_cell.angle_beta   90.00
_cell.angle_gamma   90.00
#
_symmetry.space_group_name_H-M   'P 1'
#
loop_
_entity.id
_entity.type
_entity.pdbx_description
1 polymer ?
#
loop_
_entity_poly.entity_id
_entity_poly.type
_entity_poly.pdbx_seq_one_letter_code
_entity_poly.pdbx_strand_id
1 'polypeptide(L)'
;MIATTWLFASILVVAGIGVTEKAPRCAYSSAPPIINSEPLPEGDHDAIPVLMCAPPERGPSGTQTCKKGQASVTMTYDILADGTTDNVIVIETSDVCFNASAVAAILSWRYAPKTENGMAVIETGRKSTMNYNFSRSEYRRQ
;
A
#
# COMPACT_ATOMS: atom_id res chain seq x y z
N MET A 1 19.96 -43.39 55.60
CA MET A 1 19.72 -41.99 55.15
C MET A 1 19.50 -42.06 53.63
N ILE A 2 18.29 -42.35 53.14
CA ILE A 2 17.23 -41.44 52.61
C ILE A 2 17.81 -40.44 51.58
N ALA A 3 17.34 -40.24 50.34
CA ALA A 3 16.32 -40.84 49.48
C ALA A 3 16.48 -40.32 48.03
N THR A 4 16.14 -41.21 47.08
CA THR A 4 15.39 -41.07 45.82
C THR A 4 15.04 -39.67 45.25
N THR A 5 15.54 -39.44 44.02
CA THR A 5 14.93 -38.86 42.78
C THR A 5 13.95 -37.68 42.85
N TRP A 6 14.18 -36.61 42.06
CA TRP A 6 13.19 -35.94 41.19
C TRP A 6 13.86 -35.15 40.05
N LEU A 7 13.49 -35.48 38.80
CA LEU A 7 13.70 -34.70 37.58
C LEU A 7 12.75 -33.50 37.58
N PHE A 8 13.22 -32.27 37.37
CA PHE A 8 12.39 -31.20 36.81
C PHE A 8 13.20 -30.33 35.85
N ALA A 9 12.75 -30.38 34.60
CA ALA A 9 13.15 -29.52 33.51
C ALA A 9 12.81 -28.05 33.81
N SER A 10 13.66 -27.13 33.36
CA SER A 10 13.27 -25.74 33.13
C SER A 10 14.16 -25.15 32.05
N ILE A 11 13.76 -25.41 30.80
CA ILE A 11 14.22 -24.65 29.64
C ILE A 11 13.45 -23.32 29.67
N LEU A 12 14.12 -22.24 30.04
CA LEU A 12 13.61 -20.88 29.84
C LEU A 12 13.92 -20.48 28.38
N VAL A 13 12.93 -20.69 27.52
CA VAL A 13 12.87 -20.07 26.19
C VAL A 13 12.60 -18.58 26.42
N VAL A 14 13.60 -17.74 26.22
CA VAL A 14 13.41 -16.29 26.18
C VAL A 14 12.73 -15.95 24.85
N ALA A 15 11.57 -15.32 24.97
CA ALA A 15 10.69 -14.90 23.90
C ALA A 15 11.44 -14.14 22.79
N GLY A 16 11.47 -14.74 21.59
CA GLY A 16 11.71 -13.99 20.37
C GLY A 16 10.56 -13.01 20.18
N ILE A 17 10.85 -11.72 20.22
CA ILE A 17 9.95 -10.67 19.73
C ILE A 17 9.93 -10.85 18.21
N GLY A 18 9.09 -11.76 17.74
CA GLY A 18 8.71 -11.83 16.35
C GLY A 18 7.90 -10.58 16.04
N VAL A 19 8.57 -9.53 15.55
CA VAL A 19 7.90 -8.46 14.83
C VAL A 19 7.35 -9.13 13.57
N THR A 20 6.09 -9.59 13.64
CA THR A 20 5.34 -9.97 12.44
C THR A 20 4.99 -8.67 11.73
N GLU A 21 5.98 -8.09 11.06
CA GLU A 21 5.73 -7.07 10.08
C GLU A 21 5.10 -7.79 8.88
N LYS A 22 3.78 -8.01 8.94
CA LYS A 22 2.99 -8.21 7.73
C LYS A 22 2.99 -6.87 7.02
N ALA A 23 4.13 -6.50 6.44
CA ALA A 23 4.24 -5.42 5.50
C ALA A 23 3.18 -5.66 4.42
N PRO A 24 2.46 -4.62 3.95
CA PRO A 24 1.65 -4.78 2.76
C PRO A 24 2.54 -5.37 1.67
N ARG A 25 2.06 -6.39 0.95
CA ARG A 25 2.81 -7.06 -0.12
C ARG A 25 2.90 -6.15 -1.35
N CYS A 26 3.47 -4.97 -1.18
CA CYS A 26 4.23 -4.28 -2.19
C CYS A 26 5.56 -5.02 -2.30
N ALA A 27 5.55 -6.23 -2.85
CA ALA A 27 6.78 -6.74 -3.40
C ALA A 27 7.12 -5.76 -4.53
N TYR A 28 8.12 -4.91 -4.30
CA TYR A 28 8.81 -4.20 -5.37
C TYR A 28 9.06 -5.25 -6.45
N SER A 29 8.30 -5.20 -7.54
CA SER A 29 8.63 -6.00 -8.71
C SER A 29 9.95 -5.42 -9.19
N SER A 30 11.06 -6.03 -8.79
CA SER A 30 12.41 -5.63 -9.19
C SER A 30 12.67 -5.87 -10.67
N ALA A 31 11.68 -6.40 -11.40
CA ALA A 31 11.65 -6.38 -12.85
C ALA A 31 11.01 -5.05 -13.31
N PRO A 32 11.60 -4.33 -14.29
CA PRO A 32 10.84 -3.34 -15.04
C PRO A 32 9.51 -3.96 -15.48
N PRO A 33 8.41 -3.21 -15.56
CA PRO A 33 7.12 -3.78 -15.90
C PRO A 33 7.26 -4.48 -17.25
N ILE A 34 7.26 -5.82 -17.25
CA ILE A 34 7.14 -6.61 -18.46
C ILE A 34 5.65 -6.50 -18.81
N ILE A 35 5.25 -5.37 -19.40
CA ILE A 35 3.97 -5.27 -20.10
C ILE A 35 4.20 -6.06 -21.39
N ASN A 36 4.07 -7.38 -21.33
CA ASN A 36 4.09 -8.27 -22.49
C ASN A 36 5.22 -8.01 -23.51
N SER A 37 6.48 -7.84 -23.11
CA SER A 37 7.60 -7.57 -24.05
C SER A 37 7.40 -6.34 -24.97
N GLU A 38 6.39 -5.51 -24.71
CA GLU A 38 6.19 -4.25 -25.40
C GLU A 38 7.07 -3.20 -24.72
N PRO A 39 8.03 -2.60 -25.45
CA PRO A 39 8.74 -1.42 -24.96
C PRO A 39 7.72 -0.36 -24.53
N LEU A 40 8.06 0.46 -23.52
CA LEU A 40 7.30 1.68 -23.27
C LEU A 40 7.10 2.43 -24.59
N PRO A 41 5.91 3.00 -24.85
CA PRO A 41 5.65 3.67 -26.11
C PRO A 41 6.73 4.71 -26.38
N GLU A 42 7.43 4.53 -27.49
CA GLU A 42 8.50 5.43 -27.89
C GLU A 42 7.86 6.69 -28.47
N GLY A 43 7.94 7.81 -27.76
CA GLY A 43 7.35 9.09 -28.18
C GLY A 43 6.49 9.73 -27.10
N ASP A 44 5.57 10.59 -27.53
CA ASP A 44 4.71 11.34 -26.62
C ASP A 44 3.62 10.43 -26.05
N HIS A 45 3.54 10.39 -24.72
CA HIS A 45 2.55 9.56 -24.03
C HIS A 45 2.23 10.15 -22.65
N ASP A 46 1.03 9.89 -22.18
CA ASP A 46 0.64 10.18 -20.80
C ASP A 46 1.37 9.25 -19.82
N ALA A 47 1.30 9.55 -18.52
CA ALA A 47 1.92 8.71 -17.52
C ALA A 47 1.26 7.33 -17.45
N ILE A 48 2.10 6.29 -17.41
CA ILE A 48 1.69 4.88 -17.44
C ILE A 48 1.97 4.26 -16.07
N PRO A 49 1.00 3.58 -15.44
CA PRO A 49 1.24 2.97 -14.14
C PRO A 49 2.21 1.79 -14.24
N VAL A 50 3.25 1.83 -13.39
CA VAL A 50 4.30 0.81 -13.31
C VAL A 50 4.13 -0.06 -12.08
N LEU A 51 3.82 0.57 -10.93
CA LEU A 51 3.60 -0.11 -9.67
C LEU A 51 2.44 0.57 -8.93
N MET A 52 1.39 -0.20 -8.69
CA MET A 52 0.25 0.23 -7.88
C MET A 52 0.11 -0.71 -6.69
N CYS A 53 0.40 -0.19 -5.51
CA CYS A 53 0.10 -0.89 -4.27
C CYS A 53 -1.34 -0.63 -3.85
N ALA A 54 -2.04 -1.69 -3.47
CA ALA A 54 -3.31 -1.55 -2.78
C ALA A 54 -3.10 -0.78 -1.46
N PRO A 55 -4.08 0.04 -1.03
CA PRO A 55 -3.99 0.69 0.26
C PRO A 55 -3.94 -0.36 1.38
N PRO A 56 -3.25 -0.06 2.49
CA PRO A 56 -3.35 -0.92 3.65
C PRO A 56 -4.82 -1.00 4.10
N GLU A 57 -5.30 -2.22 4.33
CA GLU A 57 -6.65 -2.51 4.82
C GLU A 57 -6.91 -1.95 6.24
N ARG A 58 -5.87 -1.43 6.90
CA ARG A 58 -5.99 -0.87 8.24
C ARG A 58 -6.27 0.63 8.14
N GLY A 59 -7.41 1.06 8.69
CA GLY A 59 -7.66 2.46 9.03
C GLY A 59 -6.60 3.00 10.02
N PRO A 60 -6.61 4.30 10.35
CA PRO A 60 -5.58 4.92 11.18
C PRO A 60 -5.34 4.13 12.47
N SER A 61 -4.07 3.94 12.81
CA SER A 61 -3.68 3.33 14.09
C SER A 61 -4.14 4.24 15.23
N GLY A 62 -5.26 3.91 15.86
CA GLY A 62 -5.83 4.68 16.96
C GLY A 62 -7.19 4.15 17.41
N THR A 63 -7.85 4.90 18.29
CA THR A 63 -9.22 4.64 18.82
C THR A 63 -10.33 4.96 17.80
N GLN A 64 -9.97 5.34 16.57
CA GLN A 64 -10.90 5.73 15.52
C GLN A 64 -11.68 4.50 15.02
N THR A 65 -12.98 4.43 15.34
CA THR A 65 -13.85 3.36 14.83
C THR A 65 -14.27 3.71 13.41
N CYS A 66 -13.68 3.04 12.42
CA CYS A 66 -14.07 3.16 11.01
C CYS A 66 -15.47 2.56 10.80
N LYS A 67 -16.28 3.11 9.88
CA LYS A 67 -17.55 2.47 9.53
C LYS A 67 -17.27 1.09 8.93
N LYS A 68 -18.02 0.09 9.39
CA LYS A 68 -17.97 -1.26 8.82
C LYS A 68 -18.71 -1.25 7.48
N GLY A 69 -18.19 -2.00 6.49
CA GLY A 69 -18.79 -2.11 5.17
C GLY A 69 -17.89 -1.59 4.07
N GLN A 70 -18.48 -0.90 3.10
CA GLN A 70 -17.77 -0.35 1.94
C GLN A 70 -17.42 1.12 2.18
N ALA A 71 -16.24 1.53 1.71
CA ALA A 71 -15.86 2.93 1.67
C ALA A 71 -15.19 3.26 0.33
N SER A 72 -15.29 4.51 -0.11
CA SER A 72 -14.62 5.04 -1.29
C SER A 72 -13.89 6.33 -0.95
N VAL A 73 -12.70 6.50 -1.52
CA VAL A 73 -11.90 7.72 -1.42
C VAL A 73 -11.43 8.09 -2.81
N THR A 74 -11.80 9.27 -3.28
CA THR A 74 -11.39 9.82 -4.57
C THR A 74 -10.36 10.92 -4.33
N MET A 75 -9.23 10.83 -5.02
CA MET A 75 -8.10 11.74 -4.89
C MET A 75 -7.71 12.29 -6.25
N THR A 76 -7.14 13.49 -6.22
CA THR A 76 -6.34 14.06 -7.30
C THR A 76 -4.88 14.11 -6.87
N TYR A 77 -3.95 13.96 -7.80
CA TYR A 77 -2.52 14.03 -7.56
C TYR A 77 -1.77 14.36 -8.85
N ASP A 78 -0.50 14.70 -8.70
CA ASP A 78 0.40 14.97 -9.81
C ASP A 78 1.41 13.81 -9.94
N ILE A 79 1.84 13.54 -11.16
CA ILE A 79 2.89 12.57 -11.47
C ILE A 79 4.10 13.36 -11.95
N LEU A 80 5.19 13.26 -11.19
CA LEU A 80 6.43 13.97 -11.46
C LEU A 80 7.19 13.35 -12.63
N ALA A 81 8.15 14.09 -13.19
CA ALA A 81 8.99 13.64 -14.30
C ALA A 81 9.90 12.43 -13.95
N ASP A 82 10.05 12.10 -12.67
CA ASP A 82 10.75 10.90 -12.20
C ASP A 82 9.82 9.69 -12.00
N GLY A 83 8.52 9.83 -12.30
CA GLY A 83 7.52 8.79 -12.14
C GLY A 83 6.98 8.60 -10.72
N THR A 84 7.37 9.46 -9.77
CA THR A 84 6.76 9.50 -8.44
C THR A 84 5.50 10.35 -8.43
N THR A 85 4.69 10.19 -7.39
CA THR A 85 3.45 10.94 -7.20
C THR A 85 3.64 12.00 -6.10
N ASP A 86 3.01 13.15 -6.27
CA ASP A 86 3.00 14.23 -5.29
C ASP A 86 1.67 15.01 -5.34
N ASN A 87 1.53 16.04 -4.50
CA ASN A 87 0.37 16.94 -4.44
C ASN A 87 -0.97 16.19 -4.31
N VAL A 88 -0.99 15.16 -3.47
CA VAL A 88 -2.16 14.30 -3.28
C VAL A 88 -3.23 15.02 -2.46
N ILE A 89 -4.40 15.22 -3.04
CA ILE A 89 -5.54 15.90 -2.44
C ILE A 89 -6.76 14.98 -2.50
N VAL A 90 -7.40 14.74 -1.34
CA VAL A 90 -8.67 14.02 -1.27
C VAL A 90 -9.80 14.97 -1.69
N ILE A 91 -10.50 14.64 -2.78
CA ILE A 91 -11.59 15.46 -3.32
C ILE A 91 -12.98 14.96 -2.92
N GLU A 92 -13.10 13.66 -2.62
CA GLU A 92 -14.36 13.05 -2.18
C GLU A 92 -14.06 11.83 -1.31
N THR A 93 -14.81 11.64 -0.23
CA THR A 93 -14.67 10.47 0.64
C THR A 93 -16.00 10.08 1.27
N SER A 94 -16.29 8.79 1.32
CA SER A 94 -17.44 8.26 2.05
C SER A 94 -17.17 8.09 3.55
N ASP A 95 -15.89 7.94 3.93
CA ASP A 95 -15.45 7.79 5.31
C ASP A 95 -13.99 8.28 5.47
N VAL A 96 -13.83 9.35 6.25
CA VAL A 96 -12.56 10.02 6.53
C VAL A 96 -11.49 9.10 7.12
N CYS A 97 -11.90 7.98 7.72
CA CYS A 97 -10.96 7.02 8.28
C CYS A 97 -10.05 6.40 7.22
N PHE A 98 -10.44 6.39 5.94
CA PHE A 98 -9.62 5.79 4.88
C PHE A 98 -8.74 6.81 4.15
N ASN A 99 -8.88 8.10 4.43
CA ASN A 99 -8.14 9.15 3.73
C ASN A 99 -6.62 8.96 3.87
N ALA A 100 -6.13 8.74 5.09
CA ALA A 100 -4.68 8.58 5.32
C ALA A 100 -4.11 7.34 4.62
N SER A 101 -4.84 6.22 4.66
CA SER A 101 -4.46 4.99 3.96
C SER A 101 -4.44 5.19 2.44
N ALA A 102 -5.45 5.89 1.91
CA ALA A 102 -5.57 6.19 0.49
C ALA A 102 -4.43 7.09 -0.01
N VAL A 103 -4.11 8.14 0.76
CA VAL A 103 -2.99 9.05 0.45
C VAL A 103 -1.67 8.29 0.48
N ALA A 104 -1.42 7.48 1.50
CA ALA A 104 -0.21 6.67 1.60
C ALA A 104 -0.07 5.69 0.42
N ALA A 105 -1.18 5.12 -0.05
CA ALA A 105 -1.20 4.26 -1.22
C ALA A 105 -0.77 5.04 -2.48
N ILE A 106 -1.39 6.20 -2.77
CA ILE A 106 -1.03 7.01 -3.94
C ILE A 106 0.45 7.40 -3.91
N LEU A 107 0.98 7.84 -2.77
CA LEU A 107 2.40 8.23 -2.60
C LEU A 107 3.37 7.05 -2.83
N SER A 108 2.91 5.82 -2.64
CA SER A 108 3.71 4.62 -2.90
C SER A 108 3.72 4.19 -4.38
N TRP A 109 2.82 4.74 -5.21
CA TRP A 109 2.71 4.35 -6.60
C TRP A 109 3.89 4.85 -7.42
N ARG A 110 4.19 4.12 -8.50
CA ARG A 110 5.20 4.51 -9.49
C ARG A 110 4.63 4.45 -10.88
N TYR A 111 5.08 5.38 -11.70
CA TYR A 111 4.67 5.58 -13.08
C TYR A 111 5.90 5.65 -14.00
N ALA A 112 5.72 5.30 -15.26
CA ALA A 112 6.51 5.88 -16.32
C ALA A 112 5.95 7.30 -16.51
N PRO A 113 6.78 8.35 -16.44
CA PRO A 113 6.31 9.73 -16.49
C PRO A 113 5.63 10.03 -17.82
N LYS A 114 4.86 11.12 -17.86
CA LYS A 114 4.39 11.67 -19.13
C LYS A 114 5.60 12.12 -19.95
N THR A 115 5.59 11.83 -21.24
CA THR A 115 6.64 12.25 -22.17
C THR A 115 6.05 13.22 -23.19
N GLU A 116 6.70 14.35 -23.40
CA GLU A 116 6.42 15.31 -24.46
C GLU A 116 7.72 15.69 -25.19
N ASN A 117 7.75 15.54 -26.52
CA ASN A 117 8.93 15.70 -27.36
C ASN A 117 10.14 14.88 -26.86
N GLY A 118 9.89 13.67 -26.37
CA GLY A 118 10.93 12.78 -25.82
C GLY A 118 11.49 13.22 -24.46
N MET A 119 10.91 14.23 -23.82
CA MET A 119 11.28 14.68 -22.48
C MET A 119 10.20 14.32 -21.46
N ALA A 120 10.63 13.81 -20.31
CA ALA A 120 9.71 13.56 -19.19
C ALA A 120 9.20 14.89 -18.62
N VAL A 121 7.88 15.02 -18.50
CA VAL A 121 7.18 16.19 -17.99
C VAL A 121 6.23 15.82 -16.86
N ILE A 122 5.85 16.80 -16.05
CA ILE A 122 4.89 16.61 -14.97
C ILE A 122 3.49 16.47 -15.56
N GLU A 123 2.75 15.46 -15.12
CA GLU A 123 1.32 15.32 -15.40
C GLU A 123 0.52 15.75 -14.17
N THR A 124 -0.27 16.82 -14.30
CA THR A 124 -1.02 17.38 -13.17
C THR A 124 -2.48 16.96 -13.14
N GLY A 125 -3.07 16.83 -11.96
CA GLY A 125 -4.51 16.68 -11.79
C GLY A 125 -5.07 15.30 -12.15
N ARG A 126 -4.23 14.25 -12.12
CA ARG A 126 -4.68 12.87 -12.32
C ARG A 126 -5.65 12.51 -11.21
N LYS A 127 -6.80 11.94 -11.58
CA LYS A 127 -7.85 11.52 -10.65
C LYS A 127 -7.91 10.00 -10.53
N SER A 128 -7.96 9.49 -9.29
CA SER A 128 -8.17 8.06 -9.00
C SER A 128 -9.15 7.87 -7.84
N THR A 129 -10.03 6.86 -7.96
CA THR A 129 -10.95 6.45 -6.89
C THR A 129 -10.54 5.09 -6.34
N MET A 130 -10.39 5.02 -5.03
CA MET A 130 -10.00 3.83 -4.30
C MET A 130 -11.18 3.31 -3.49
N ASN A 131 -11.54 2.05 -3.74
CA ASN A 131 -12.63 1.38 -3.06
C ASN A 131 -12.08 0.43 -1.99
N TYR A 132 -12.73 0.46 -0.84
CA TYR A 132 -12.44 -0.37 0.31
C TYR A 132 -13.65 -1.25 0.62
N ASN A 133 -13.40 -2.53 0.88
CA ASN A 133 -14.44 -3.47 1.25
C ASN A 133 -14.03 -4.25 2.50
N PHE A 134 -14.63 -3.90 3.64
CA PHE A 134 -14.42 -4.58 4.91
C PHE A 134 -15.59 -5.52 5.19
N SER A 135 -15.60 -6.64 4.47
CA SER A 135 -16.39 -7.81 4.83
C SER A 135 -15.83 -8.40 6.14
N ARG A 136 -16.71 -8.72 7.09
CA ARG A 136 -16.42 -9.28 8.42
C ARG A 136 -15.57 -10.58 8.43
N SER A 137 -15.20 -11.14 7.27
CA SER A 137 -14.61 -12.47 7.12
C SER A 137 -13.13 -12.59 7.49
N GLU A 138 -12.38 -11.48 7.61
CA GLU A 138 -10.93 -11.52 7.92
C GLU A 138 -10.63 -11.48 9.43
N TYR A 139 -11.64 -11.33 10.30
CA TYR A 139 -11.45 -11.24 11.76
C TYR A 139 -11.67 -12.57 12.51
N ARG A 140 -11.61 -13.73 11.83
CA ARG A 140 -11.67 -15.06 12.46
C ARG A 140 -10.38 -15.85 12.24
N ARG A 141 -9.29 -15.34 12.81
CA ARG A 141 -8.19 -16.12 13.39
C ARG A 141 -7.81 -15.29 14.63
N GLN A 142 -8.02 -15.74 15.86
CA GLN A 142 -7.87 -17.06 16.45
C GLN A 142 -8.85 -17.19 17.61
#